data_AF-A0A8J7PS38-F1
#
_entry.id   AF-A0A8J7PS38-F1
#
_cell.length_a   1.000
_cell.length_b   1.000
_cell.length_c   1.000
_cell.angle_alpha   90.00
_cell.angle_beta   90.00
_cell.angle_gamma   90.00
#
_symmetry.space_group_name_H-M   'P 1'
#
loop_
_entity.id
_entity.type
_entity.pdbx_description
1 polymer ?
#
loop_
_entity_poly.entity_id
_entity_poly.type
_entity_poly.pdbx_seq_one_letter_code
_entity_poly.pdbx_strand_id
1 'polypeptide(L)'
;MRRGGGRLAQTLAVKLMSLSAQIIAIAPFSRHIAAALECPDGYEGVNDGASIITNIFIAEGDTALSRRLAEAFDVGPWELGKHQLIASNANLQLLRELFGAKNVEQFLLLASNGFSFYYLPNG
;
A
#
# COMPACT_ATOMS: atom_id res chain seq x y z
N MET A 1 -12.78 -59.55 -3.80
CA MET A 1 -11.73 -58.73 -4.43
C MET A 1 -12.24 -57.30 -4.60
N ARG A 2 -11.84 -56.38 -3.70
CA ARG A 2 -12.19 -54.95 -3.77
C ARG A 2 -11.06 -54.20 -4.47
N ARG A 3 -11.32 -53.59 -5.63
CA ARG A 3 -10.39 -52.62 -6.26
C ARG A 3 -10.70 -51.24 -5.68
N GLY A 4 -9.86 -50.82 -4.73
CA GLY A 4 -9.96 -49.53 -4.06
C GLY A 4 -9.35 -48.41 -4.89
N GLY A 5 -10.14 -47.36 -5.08
CA GLY A 5 -9.74 -45.97 -4.88
C GLY A 5 -8.52 -45.47 -5.65
N GLY A 6 -8.76 -44.98 -6.87
CA GLY A 6 -7.93 -43.90 -7.41
C GLY A 6 -8.13 -42.65 -6.56
N ARG A 7 -7.26 -42.44 -5.57
CA ARG A 7 -7.16 -41.12 -4.92
C ARG A 7 -6.25 -40.26 -5.78
N LEU A 8 -6.92 -39.36 -6.47
CA LEU A 8 -6.42 -38.09 -6.96
C LEU A 8 -5.31 -37.58 -6.02
N ALA A 9 -4.10 -37.48 -6.56
CA ALA A 9 -3.08 -36.64 -5.97
C ALA A 9 -3.59 -35.19 -6.06
N GLN A 10 -4.38 -34.77 -5.06
CA GLN A 10 -4.53 -33.36 -4.74
C GLN A 10 -3.17 -32.93 -4.20
N THR A 11 -2.30 -32.51 -5.11
CA THR A 11 -1.22 -31.60 -4.78
C THR A 11 -1.89 -30.40 -4.11
N LEU A 12 -1.82 -30.34 -2.78
CA LEU A 12 -2.04 -29.10 -2.06
C LEU A 12 -1.00 -28.13 -2.62
N ALA A 13 -1.42 -27.35 -3.61
CA ALA A 13 -0.89 -26.02 -3.78
C ALA A 13 -1.19 -25.34 -2.45
N VAL A 14 -0.20 -25.33 -1.56
CA VAL A 14 -0.09 -24.28 -0.57
C VAL A 14 -0.13 -23.02 -1.41
N LYS A 15 -1.31 -22.40 -1.50
CA LYS A 15 -1.48 -21.06 -2.02
C LYS A 15 -0.51 -20.27 -1.18
N LEU A 16 0.67 -19.95 -1.71
CA LEU A 16 1.55 -18.98 -1.06
C LEU A 16 0.62 -17.80 -0.82
N MET A 17 0.35 -17.51 0.44
CA MET A 17 -0.27 -16.26 0.84
C MET A 17 0.78 -15.22 0.46
N SER A 18 0.73 -14.77 -0.80
CA SER A 18 1.62 -13.75 -1.31
C SER A 18 1.30 -12.51 -0.50
N LEU A 19 2.19 -12.19 0.43
CA LEU A 19 2.09 -10.98 1.23
C LEU A 19 2.02 -9.81 0.26
N SER A 20 0.86 -9.16 0.22
CA SER A 20 0.68 -7.90 -0.46
C SER A 20 0.70 -6.80 0.60
N ALA A 21 1.12 -5.60 0.26
CA ALA A 21 0.96 -4.48 1.18
C ALA A 21 0.70 -3.20 0.43
N GLN A 22 0.09 -2.24 1.10
CA GLN A 22 -0.11 -0.91 0.56
C GLN A 22 0.16 0.15 1.60
N ILE A 23 0.57 1.32 1.13
CA ILE A 23 0.53 2.56 1.92
C ILE A 23 -0.69 3.34 1.49
N ILE A 24 -1.56 3.62 2.46
CA ILE A 24 -2.67 4.56 2.27
C ILE A 24 -2.34 5.90 2.91
N ALA A 25 -2.92 6.95 2.35
CA ALA A 25 -2.87 8.30 2.90
C ALA A 25 -4.30 8.76 3.23
N ILE A 26 -4.46 9.40 4.39
CA ILE A 26 -5.75 9.89 4.90
C ILE A 26 -5.61 11.37 5.28
N ALA A 27 -6.51 12.20 4.76
CA ALA A 27 -6.66 13.61 5.14
C ALA A 27 -8.03 14.17 4.74
N PRO A 28 -8.42 15.34 5.26
CA PRO A 28 -9.50 16.13 4.68
C PRO A 28 -9.17 16.52 3.23
N PHE A 29 -10.12 16.31 2.33
CA PHE A 29 -10.02 16.69 0.93
C PHE A 29 -9.93 18.22 0.78
N SER A 30 -9.17 18.65 -0.21
CA SER A 30 -9.17 20.02 -0.72
C SER A 30 -9.02 19.98 -2.23
N ARG A 31 -9.75 20.83 -2.96
CA ARG A 31 -9.58 20.94 -4.43
C ARG A 31 -8.13 21.19 -4.87
N HIS A 32 -7.30 21.82 -4.04
CA HIS A 32 -5.90 22.08 -4.38
C HIS A 32 -5.05 20.80 -4.50
N ILE A 33 -5.39 19.75 -3.76
CA ILE A 33 -4.65 18.48 -3.75
C ILE A 33 -5.20 17.47 -4.77
N ALA A 34 -6.34 17.74 -5.41
CA ALA A 34 -7.04 16.77 -6.25
C ALA A 34 -6.16 16.20 -7.38
N ALA A 35 -5.32 17.05 -7.98
CA ALA A 35 -4.38 16.66 -9.03
C ALA A 35 -3.27 15.70 -8.55
N ALA A 36 -3.04 15.61 -7.24
CA ALA A 36 -2.07 14.74 -6.62
C ALA A 36 -2.67 13.41 -6.11
N LEU A 37 -3.98 13.21 -6.28
CA LEU A 37 -4.66 11.97 -5.91
C LEU A 37 -4.60 10.96 -7.06
N GLU A 38 -4.83 9.68 -6.75
CA GLU A 38 -4.73 8.58 -7.72
C GLU A 38 -5.68 8.74 -8.93
N CYS A 39 -6.82 9.39 -8.73
CA CYS A 39 -7.83 9.64 -9.75
C CYS A 39 -8.50 11.01 -9.52
N PRO A 40 -7.94 12.11 -10.05
CA PRO A 40 -8.44 13.47 -9.81
C PRO A 40 -9.92 13.66 -10.16
N ASP A 41 -10.36 13.07 -11.27
CA ASP A 41 -11.74 13.16 -11.76
C ASP A 41 -12.75 12.47 -10.83
N GLY A 42 -12.29 11.52 -10.01
CA GLY A 42 -13.12 10.84 -9.01
C GLY A 42 -13.56 11.74 -7.85
N TYR A 43 -12.97 12.95 -7.72
CA TYR A 43 -13.22 13.86 -6.60
C TYR A 43 -14.04 15.11 -6.99
N GLU A 44 -14.55 15.24 -8.22
CA GLU A 44 -15.29 16.44 -8.67
C GLU A 44 -16.50 16.81 -7.79
N GLY A 45 -17.15 15.82 -7.18
CA GLY A 45 -18.29 15.99 -6.29
C GLY A 45 -17.96 15.97 -4.79
N VAL A 46 -16.68 15.82 -4.42
CA VAL A 46 -16.26 15.72 -3.02
C VAL A 46 -16.16 17.13 -2.43
N ASN A 47 -16.85 17.34 -1.30
CA ASN A 47 -16.80 18.61 -0.59
C ASN A 47 -15.43 18.79 0.07
N ASP A 48 -14.93 20.03 0.07
CA ASP A 48 -13.73 20.39 0.85
C ASP A 48 -13.96 20.04 2.33
N GLY A 49 -12.94 19.47 2.97
CA GLY A 49 -13.00 19.00 4.35
C GLY A 49 -13.51 17.57 4.53
N ALA A 50 -14.03 16.91 3.49
CA ALA A 50 -14.43 15.50 3.58
C ALA A 50 -13.22 14.59 3.79
N SER A 51 -13.28 13.64 4.72
CA SER A 51 -12.18 12.68 4.91
C SER A 51 -12.07 11.75 3.71
N ILE A 52 -10.90 11.71 3.08
CA ILE A 52 -10.61 10.81 1.95
C ILE A 52 -9.47 9.85 2.28
N ILE A 53 -9.47 8.71 1.60
CA ILE A 53 -8.43 7.68 1.68
C ILE A 53 -7.94 7.44 0.26
N THR A 54 -6.63 7.46 0.04
CA THR A 54 -6.03 7.19 -1.26
C THR A 54 -4.81 6.28 -1.14
N ASN A 55 -4.54 5.48 -2.17
CA ASN A 55 -3.39 4.58 -2.21
C ASN A 55 -2.17 5.28 -2.81
N ILE A 56 -1.01 5.13 -2.16
CA ILE A 56 0.25 5.77 -2.58
C ILE A 56 1.23 4.77 -3.17
N PHE A 57 1.44 3.67 -2.46
CA PHE A 57 2.33 2.58 -2.86
C PHE A 57 1.57 1.27 -2.72
N ILE A 58 1.58 0.45 -3.76
CA ILE A 58 0.89 -0.85 -3.77
C ILE A 58 1.90 -1.92 -4.17
N ALA A 59 2.17 -2.85 -3.26
CA ALA A 59 3.02 -4.01 -3.45
C ALA A 59 2.14 -5.26 -3.62
N GLU A 60 1.34 -5.31 -4.69
CA GLU A 60 0.39 -6.39 -4.93
C GLU A 60 1.09 -7.66 -5.46
N GLY A 61 0.80 -8.81 -4.85
CA GLY A 61 1.27 -10.12 -5.32
C GLY A 61 2.77 -10.39 -5.13
N ASP A 62 3.54 -9.43 -4.62
CA ASP A 62 4.98 -9.53 -4.46
C ASP A 62 5.40 -9.37 -2.99
N THR A 63 5.69 -10.51 -2.35
CA THR A 63 6.16 -10.59 -0.97
C THR A 63 7.50 -9.90 -0.76
N ALA A 64 8.41 -9.91 -1.75
CA ALA A 64 9.69 -9.22 -1.63
C ALA A 64 9.50 -7.70 -1.68
N LEU A 65 8.64 -7.22 -2.60
CA LEU A 65 8.29 -5.81 -2.69
C LEU A 65 7.57 -5.32 -1.42
N SER A 66 6.65 -6.11 -0.87
CA SER A 66 5.95 -5.78 0.38
C SER A 66 6.90 -5.63 1.56
N ARG A 67 7.91 -6.52 1.68
CA ARG A 67 8.96 -6.43 2.69
C ARG A 67 9.83 -5.19 2.51
N ARG A 68 10.28 -4.91 1.29
CA ARG A 68 11.08 -3.71 1.00
C ARG A 68 10.29 -2.41 1.21
N LEU A 69 8.98 -2.44 0.95
CA LEU A 69 8.09 -1.32 1.26
C LEU A 69 7.99 -1.10 2.78
N ALA A 70 7.87 -2.17 3.57
CA ALA A 70 7.90 -2.08 5.03
C ALA A 70 9.24 -1.50 5.54
N GLU A 71 10.36 -2.00 5.02
CA GLU A 71 11.71 -1.48 5.31
C GLU A 71 11.85 0.00 4.98
N ALA A 72 11.26 0.47 3.87
CA ALA A 72 11.31 1.85 3.46
C ALA A 72 10.66 2.82 4.48
N PHE A 73 9.77 2.32 5.34
CA PHE A 73 9.13 3.10 6.40
C PHE A 73 9.57 2.69 7.81
N ASP A 74 10.63 1.89 7.91
CA ASP A 74 11.14 1.34 9.19
C ASP A 74 10.03 0.61 9.98
N VAL A 75 9.24 -0.21 9.28
CA VAL A 75 8.18 -1.04 9.86
C VAL A 75 8.39 -2.51 9.52
N GLY A 76 7.91 -3.40 10.38
CA GLY A 76 7.92 -4.82 10.10
C GLY A 76 6.86 -5.19 9.05
N PRO A 77 7.14 -6.17 8.16
CA PRO A 77 6.21 -6.58 7.09
C PRO A 77 4.89 -7.19 7.59
N TRP A 78 4.82 -7.54 8.87
CA TRP A 78 3.65 -8.07 9.55
C TRP A 78 3.24 -7.24 10.77
N GLU A 79 3.82 -6.04 10.94
CA GLU A 79 3.47 -5.14 12.05
C GLU A 79 2.09 -4.53 11.82
N LEU A 80 1.06 -5.29 12.20
CA LEU A 80 -0.30 -4.82 12.40
C LEU A 80 -0.34 -4.01 13.71
N GLY A 81 -0.05 -2.70 13.66
CA GLY A 81 -0.10 -1.89 14.87
C GLY A 81 0.60 -0.52 14.81
N LYS A 82 1.44 -0.26 13.81
CA LYS A 82 1.83 1.12 13.49
C LYS A 82 0.66 1.78 12.78
N HIS A 83 -0.25 2.33 13.58
CA HIS A 83 -1.41 3.06 13.09
C HIS A 83 -1.02 4.34 12.35
N GLN A 84 0.22 4.80 12.34
CA GLN A 84 0.60 5.93 11.50
C GLN A 84 2.09 5.86 11.19
N LEU A 85 2.44 5.99 9.92
CA LEU A 85 3.81 6.09 9.45
C LEU A 85 4.28 7.53 9.60
N ILE A 86 5.55 7.66 10.01
CA ILE A 86 6.22 8.95 10.10
C ILE A 86 6.81 9.24 8.73
N ALA A 87 6.16 10.09 7.95
CA ALA A 87 6.57 10.38 6.56
C ALA A 87 8.02 10.91 6.46
N SER A 88 8.50 11.64 7.46
CA SER A 88 9.88 12.15 7.51
C SER A 88 10.94 11.05 7.69
N ASN A 89 10.55 9.87 8.14
CA ASN A 89 11.46 8.74 8.32
C ASN A 89 11.53 7.84 7.09
N ALA A 90 10.72 8.12 6.06
CA ALA A 90 10.68 7.32 4.85
C ALA A 90 12.02 7.36 4.08
N ASN A 91 12.53 6.20 3.71
CA ASN A 91 13.69 6.07 2.85
C ASN A 91 13.32 6.40 1.40
N LEU A 92 13.40 7.68 1.04
CA LEU A 92 13.01 8.18 -0.27
C LEU A 92 13.85 7.59 -1.42
N GLN A 93 15.11 7.21 -1.17
CA GLN A 93 15.92 6.57 -2.20
C GLN A 93 15.36 5.19 -2.54
N LEU A 94 15.09 4.38 -1.50
CA LEU A 94 14.50 3.06 -1.68
C LEU A 94 13.13 3.15 -2.36
N LEU A 95 12.27 4.10 -1.96
CA LEU A 95 10.96 4.28 -2.60
C LEU A 95 11.08 4.67 -4.08
N ARG A 96 12.07 5.48 -4.46
CA ARG A 96 12.33 5.83 -5.88
C ARG A 96 12.77 4.61 -6.68
N GLU A 97 13.60 3.75 -6.10
CA GLU A 97 14.02 2.50 -6.75
C GLU A 97 12.86 1.53 -6.97
N LEU A 98 11.92 1.46 -6.01
CA LEU A 98 10.80 0.53 -6.04
C LEU A 98 9.63 1.01 -6.89
N PHE A 99 9.28 2.30 -6.82
CA PHE A 99 8.03 2.84 -7.39
C PHE A 99 8.25 4.01 -8.37
N GLY A 100 9.49 4.48 -8.52
CA GLY A 100 9.84 5.58 -9.41
C GLY A 100 9.70 6.97 -8.78
N ALA A 101 10.30 7.98 -9.44
CA ALA A 101 10.36 9.36 -8.94
C ALA A 101 8.99 10.02 -8.80
N LYS A 102 8.10 9.81 -9.78
CA LYS A 102 6.75 10.41 -9.81
C LYS A 102 5.93 10.05 -8.57
N ASN A 103 5.95 8.77 -8.16
CA ASN A 103 5.18 8.32 -6.99
C ASN A 103 5.76 8.88 -5.68
N VAL A 104 7.08 9.07 -5.61
CA VAL A 104 7.73 9.70 -4.45
C VAL A 104 7.43 11.20 -4.38
N GLU A 105 7.38 11.90 -5.52
CA GLU A 105 6.96 13.30 -5.58
C GLU A 105 5.51 13.47 -5.11
N GLN A 106 4.62 12.57 -5.55
CA GLN A 106 3.23 12.53 -5.08
C GLN A 106 3.15 12.29 -3.56
N PHE A 107 3.89 11.31 -3.04
CA PHE A 107 3.99 11.04 -1.60
C PHE A 107 4.45 12.29 -0.81
N LEU A 108 5.50 12.97 -1.27
CA LEU A 108 6.02 14.18 -0.61
C LEU A 108 5.03 15.33 -0.65
N LEU A 109 4.32 15.50 -1.77
CA LEU A 109 3.28 16.52 -1.91
C LEU A 109 2.11 16.27 -0.94
N LEU A 110 1.69 15.02 -0.79
CA LEU A 110 0.63 14.67 0.17
C LEU A 110 1.13 14.85 1.61
N ALA A 111 2.38 14.49 1.91
CA ALA A 111 2.97 14.69 3.23
C ALA A 111 3.05 16.17 3.61
N SER A 112 3.40 17.06 2.68
CA SER A 112 3.43 18.50 2.93
C SER A 112 2.04 19.12 3.10
N ASN A 113 0.99 18.45 2.60
CA ASN A 113 -0.41 18.82 2.80
C ASN A 113 -1.06 18.18 4.05
N GLY A 114 -0.24 17.59 4.94
CA GLY A 114 -0.72 17.09 6.23
C GLY A 114 -1.40 15.73 6.17
N PHE A 115 -1.20 14.96 5.09
CA PHE A 115 -1.70 13.59 5.04
C PHE A 115 -1.03 12.70 6.08
N SER A 116 -1.85 11.87 6.71
CA SER A 116 -1.41 10.79 7.58
C SER A 116 -1.27 9.50 6.77
N PHE A 117 -0.18 8.77 6.94
CA PHE A 117 0.12 7.57 6.16
C PHE A 117 0.01 6.31 7.01
N TYR A 118 -0.41 5.19 6.42
CA TYR A 118 -0.64 3.93 7.14
C TYR A 118 -0.12 2.77 6.31
N TYR A 119 0.62 1.85 6.94
CA TYR A 119 1.02 0.58 6.33
C TYR A 119 -0.09 -0.45 6.53
N LEU A 120 -0.57 -1.03 5.43
CA LEU A 120 -1.60 -2.06 5.43
C LEU A 120 -1.03 -3.33 4.80
N PRO A 121 -0.61 -4.32 5.61
CA PRO A 121 -0.28 -5.65 5.10
C PRO A 121 -1.57 -6.41 4.78
N ASN A 122 -1.65 -6.91 3.56
CA ASN A 122 -2.72 -7.77 3.04
C ASN A 122 -2.16 -9.19 2.90
N GLY A 123 -2.71 -10.15 3.65
CA GLY A 123 -2.27 -11.56 3.69
C GLY A 123 -3.32 -12.53 3.15
#